data_AF-A0A833LFX1-F1
#
_entry.id   AF-A0A833LFX1-F1
#
_cell.length_a   1.000
_cell.length_b   1.000
_cell.length_c   1.000
_cell.angle_alpha   90.00
_cell.angle_beta   90.00
_cell.angle_gamma   90.00
#
_symmetry.space_group_name_H-M   'P 1'
#
loop_
_entity.id
_entity.type
_entity.pdbx_description
1 polymer ?
#
loop_
_entity_poly.entity_id
_entity_poly.type
_entity_poly.pdbx_seq_one_letter_code
_entity_poly.pdbx_strand_id
1 'polypeptide(L)'
;LWPRLPLRLEAAVKLVSRIGVLVIALVFVWAGIEFTRFAWNRISELAELPLWLIHIAWPITGLTWVIFLGEQMYTDVKTIVEGDA
;
A
#
# COMPACT_ATOMS: atom_id res chain seq x y z
N LEU A 1 25.58 1.83 7.64
CA LEU A 1 25.67 1.15 8.96
C LEU A 1 24.62 1.79 9.86
N TRP A 2 23.48 1.12 10.09
CA TRP A 2 22.48 1.63 11.02
C TRP A 2 22.90 1.32 12.46
N PRO A 3 22.71 2.26 13.41
CA PRO A 3 22.90 1.97 14.83
C PRO A 3 21.88 0.92 15.29
N ARG A 4 22.30 0.00 16.17
CA ARG A 4 21.40 -1.00 16.76
C ARG A 4 20.42 -0.28 17.69
N LEU A 5 19.15 -0.27 17.32
CA LEU A 5 18.08 0.30 18.14
C LEU A 5 17.47 -0.79 19.04
N PRO A 6 16.92 -0.43 20.21
CA PRO A 6 16.05 -1.33 20.97
C PRO A 6 14.87 -1.78 20.11
N LEU A 7 14.43 -3.04 20.26
CA LEU A 7 13.42 -3.65 19.39
C LEU A 7 12.14 -2.82 19.28
N ARG A 8 11.66 -2.25 20.39
CA ARG A 8 10.46 -1.39 20.43
C ARG A 8 10.63 -0.12 19.61
N LEU A 9 11.81 0.51 19.68
CA LEU A 9 12.09 1.74 18.94
C LEU A 9 12.24 1.46 17.44
N GLU A 10 12.88 0.34 17.08
CA GLU A 10 12.95 -0.10 15.69
C GLU A 10 11.55 -0.38 15.11
N ALA A 11 10.69 -1.08 15.86
CA ALA A 11 9.31 -1.34 15.47
C ALA A 11 8.50 -0.04 15.32
N ALA A 12 8.68 0.94 16.21
CA ALA A 12 8.02 2.25 16.10
C ALA A 12 8.43 3.01 14.83
N VAL A 13 9.73 3.03 14.50
CA VAL A 13 10.23 3.68 13.27
C VAL A 13 9.70 2.99 12.02
N LYS A 14 9.66 1.65 12.02
CA LYS A 14 9.06 0.86 10.93
C LYS A 14 7.57 1.17 10.78
N LEU A 15 6.83 1.23 11.87
CA LEU A 15 5.39 1.53 11.86
C LEU A 15 5.11 2.91 11.25
N VAL A 16 5.85 3.94 11.66
CA VAL A 16 5.70 5.30 11.09
C VAL A 16 5.99 5.32 9.59
N SER A 17 7.05 4.63 9.17
CA SER A 17 7.40 4.52 7.75
C SER A 17 6.30 3.83 6.95
N ARG A 18 5.73 2.76 7.51
CA ARG A 18 4.62 2.01 6.92
C ARG A 18 3.34 2.83 6.84
N ILE A 19 3.04 3.72 7.79
CA ILE A 19 1.92 4.66 7.67
C ILE A 19 2.07 5.54 6.43
N GLY A 20 3.28 6.01 6.12
CA GLY A 20 3.54 6.75 4.87
C GLY A 20 3.20 5.93 3.62
N VAL A 21 3.62 4.67 3.59
CA VAL A 21 3.28 3.74 2.50
C VAL A 21 1.78 3.46 2.44
N LEU A 22 1.09 3.38 3.59
CA LEU A 22 -0.35 3.14 3.66
C LEU A 22 -1.12 4.28 2.99
N VAL A 23 -0.71 5.53 3.21
CA VAL A 23 -1.31 6.69 2.53
C VAL A 23 -1.20 6.53 1.01
N ILE A 24 -0.03 6.16 0.50
CA ILE A 24 0.16 5.93 -0.93
C ILE A 24 -0.68 4.74 -1.43
N ALA A 25 -0.75 3.65 -0.67
CA ALA A 25 -1.58 2.49 -1.02
C ALA A 25 -3.07 2.88 -1.13
N LEU A 26 -3.57 3.70 -0.22
CA LEU A 26 -4.94 4.22 -0.26
C LEU A 26 -5.18 5.13 -1.47
N VAL A 27 -4.20 5.95 -1.87
CA VAL A 27 -4.26 6.71 -3.12
C VAL A 27 -4.37 5.78 -4.32
N PHE A 28 -3.57 4.70 -4.37
CA PHE A 28 -3.64 3.71 -5.45
C PHE A 28 -5.01 3.03 -5.54
N VAL A 29 -5.63 2.72 -4.40
CA VAL A 29 -6.99 2.16 -4.37
C VAL A 29 -7.99 3.20 -4.87
N TRP A 30 -8.05 4.37 -4.23
CA TRP A 30 -9.09 5.35 -4.50
C TRP A 30 -8.97 5.96 -5.91
N ALA A 31 -7.80 6.51 -6.26
CA ALA A 31 -7.58 7.08 -7.57
C ALA A 31 -7.62 5.99 -8.67
N GLY A 32 -7.11 4.78 -8.38
CA GLY A 32 -7.18 3.66 -9.31
C GLY A 32 -8.61 3.24 -9.67
N ILE A 33 -9.53 3.23 -8.69
CA ILE A 33 -10.95 3.00 -8.94
C ILE A 33 -11.54 4.10 -9.83
N GLU A 34 -11.24 5.37 -9.53
CA GLU A 34 -11.74 6.50 -10.30
C GLU A 34 -11.24 6.47 -11.76
N PHE A 35 -9.95 6.21 -11.96
CA PHE A 35 -9.37 6.03 -13.28
C PHE A 35 -9.98 4.85 -14.05
N THR A 36 -10.22 3.73 -13.37
CA THR A 36 -10.84 2.55 -13.99
C THR A 36 -12.26 2.85 -14.44
N ARG A 37 -13.04 3.57 -13.62
CA ARG A 37 -14.40 4.01 -13.97
C ARG A 37 -14.41 4.97 -15.15
N PHE A 38 -13.53 5.96 -15.13
CA PHE A 38 -13.37 6.91 -16.22
C PHE A 38 -12.96 6.23 -17.54
N ALA A 39 -12.14 5.18 -17.46
CA ALA A 39 -11.66 4.43 -18.61
C ALA A 39 -12.66 3.38 -19.15
N TRP A 40 -13.78 3.14 -18.47
CA TRP A 40 -14.69 2.02 -18.76
C TRP A 40 -15.23 2.01 -20.20
N ASN A 41 -15.60 3.19 -20.71
CA ASN A 41 -16.15 3.37 -22.05
C ASN A 41 -15.12 3.94 -23.04
N ARG A 42 -13.82 3.76 -22.78
CA ARG A 42 -12.75 4.31 -23.63
C ARG A 42 -11.83 3.19 -24.14
N ILE A 43 -11.34 3.35 -25.35
CA ILE A 43 -10.38 2.45 -25.98
C ILE A 43 -9.00 3.13 -26.01
N SER A 44 -7.95 2.35 -25.79
CA SER A 44 -6.57 2.80 -25.98
C SER A 44 -6.25 2.86 -27.46
N GLU A 45 -5.90 4.05 -27.98
CA GLU A 45 -5.49 4.20 -29.39
C GLU A 45 -4.17 3.48 -29.71
N LEU A 46 -3.27 3.36 -28.72
CA LEU A 46 -1.96 2.72 -28.89
C LEU A 46 -1.99 1.20 -28.75
N ALA A 47 -2.94 0.68 -27.97
CA ALA A 47 -3.02 -0.74 -27.64
C ALA A 47 -4.26 -1.43 -28.22
N GLU A 48 -5.17 -0.68 -28.86
CA GLU A 48 -6.45 -1.15 -29.43
C GLU A 48 -7.32 -1.96 -28.45
N LEU A 49 -7.13 -1.75 -27.13
CA LEU A 49 -7.80 -2.47 -26.05
C LEU A 49 -8.65 -1.53 -25.19
N PRO A 50 -9.69 -2.06 -24.51
CA PRO A 50 -10.43 -1.29 -23.50
C PRO A 50 -9.50 -0.71 -22.44
N LEU A 51 -9.55 0.60 -22.25
CA LEU A 51 -8.58 1.35 -21.44
C LEU A 51 -8.67 0.97 -19.95
N TRP A 52 -9.83 0.50 -19.49
CA TRP A 52 -10.03 0.04 -18.12
C TRP A 52 -9.19 -1.20 -17.76
N LEU A 53 -8.85 -2.06 -18.72
CA LEU A 53 -7.99 -3.24 -18.50
C LEU A 53 -6.60 -2.83 -18.02
N ILE A 54 -6.11 -1.68 -18.46
CA ILE A 54 -4.81 -1.14 -18.06
C ILE A 54 -4.94 -0.48 -16.68
N HIS A 55 -6.02 0.28 -16.46
CA HIS A 55 -6.18 1.07 -15.23
C HIS A 55 -6.56 0.23 -14.01
N ILE A 56 -7.21 -0.94 -14.18
CA ILE A 56 -7.58 -1.81 -13.07
C ILE A 56 -6.38 -2.40 -12.31
N ALA A 57 -5.18 -2.39 -12.91
CA ALA A 57 -3.94 -2.81 -12.24
C ALA A 57 -3.60 -1.93 -11.02
N TRP A 58 -3.92 -0.64 -11.06
CA TRP A 58 -3.66 0.32 -9.99
C TRP A 58 -4.43 0.01 -8.70
N PRO A 59 -5.77 -0.10 -8.70
CA PRO A 59 -6.51 -0.41 -7.49
C PRO A 59 -6.23 -1.82 -6.98
N ILE A 60 -5.95 -2.80 -7.85
CA ILE A 60 -5.52 -4.14 -7.43
C ILE A 60 -4.20 -4.04 -6.66
N THR A 61 -3.22 -3.32 -7.19
CA THR A 61 -1.92 -3.11 -6.53
C THR A 61 -2.08 -2.42 -5.19
N GLY A 62 -2.88 -1.34 -5.13
CA GLY A 62 -3.18 -0.64 -3.89
C GLY A 62 -3.83 -1.55 -2.84
N LEU A 63 -4.79 -2.38 -3.25
CA LEU A 63 -5.47 -3.32 -2.35
C LEU A 63 -4.50 -4.37 -1.82
N THR A 64 -3.65 -4.94 -2.68
CA THR A 64 -2.61 -5.88 -2.27
C THR A 64 -1.66 -5.25 -1.26
N TRP A 65 -1.23 -4.00 -1.48
CA TRP A 65 -0.39 -3.28 -0.53
C TRP A 65 -1.10 -3.07 0.80
N VAL A 66 -2.37 -2.64 0.82
CA VAL A 66 -3.13 -2.46 2.06
C VAL A 66 -3.18 -3.75 2.89
N ILE A 67 -3.41 -4.90 2.25
CA ILE A 67 -3.51 -6.19 2.93
C ILE A 67 -2.18 -6.56 3.62
N PHE A 68 -1.09 -6.63 2.86
CA PHE A 68 0.21 -7.06 3.41
C PHE A 68 0.86 -6.02 4.32
N LEU A 69 0.60 -4.74 4.07
CA LEU A 69 1.06 -3.67 4.95
C LEU A 69 0.31 -3.72 6.29
N GLY A 70 -0.99 -4.03 6.26
CA GLY A 70 -1.79 -4.23 7.47
C GLY A 70 -1.23 -5.36 8.35
N GLU A 71 -0.86 -6.50 7.76
CA GLU A 71 -0.21 -7.60 8.48
C GLU A 71 1.11 -7.17 9.15
N GLN A 72 1.93 -6.43 8.41
CA GLN A 72 3.21 -5.93 8.92
C GLN A 72 3.03 -4.89 10.03
N MET A 73 2.08 -3.97 9.88
CA MET A 73 1.77 -2.96 10.89
C MET A 73 1.20 -3.60 12.16
N TYR A 74 0.36 -4.62 12.03
CA TYR A 74 -0.12 -5.39 13.18
C TYR A 74 1.06 -6.02 13.95
N THR A 75 2.02 -6.60 13.22
CA THR A 75 3.23 -7.17 13.83
C THR A 75 4.05 -6.11 14.56
N ASP A 76 4.26 -4.93 13.97
CA ASP A 76 4.97 -3.84 14.65
C ASP A 76 4.25 -3.37 15.91
N VAL A 77 2.93 -3.18 15.84
CA VAL A 77 2.12 -2.77 16.99
C VAL A 77 2.24 -3.81 18.10
N LYS A 78 2.13 -5.10 17.76
CA LYS A 78 2.32 -6.19 18.71
C LYS A 78 3.72 -6.12 19.35
N THR A 79 4.79 -5.96 18.58
CA THR A 79 6.16 -5.82 19.09
C THR A 79 6.33 -4.59 19.98
N ILE A 80 5.69 -3.47 19.67
CA ILE A 80 5.74 -2.26 20.50
C ILE A 80 5.02 -2.48 21.83
N VAL A 81 3.87 -3.15 21.83
CA VAL A 81 3.06 -3.39 23.04
C VAL A 81 3.69 -4.44 23.95
N GLU A 82 4.05 -5.59 23.38
CA GLU A 82 4.57 -6.73 24.13
C GLU A 82 6.03 -6.56 24.54
N GLY A 83 6.81 -5.78 23.78
CA GLY A 83 8.18 -5.33 24.06
C GLY A 83 9.01 -6.27 24.94
N ASP A 84 9.74 -7.20 24.31
CA ASP A 84 10.58 -8.25 24.90
C ASP A 84 10.77 -8.23 26.43
N ALA A 85 10.28 -9.30 27.06
CA ALA A 85 10.73 -9.81 28.37
C ALA A 85 12.24 -10.08 28.39
#